data_AF-A0A836X4E1-F1
#
_entry.id   AF-A0A836X4E1-F1
#
_cell.length_a   1.000
_cell.length_b   1.000
_cell.length_c   1.000
_cell.angle_alpha   90.00
_cell.angle_beta   90.00
_cell.angle_gamma   90.00
#
_symmetry.space_group_name_H-M   'P 1'
#
loop_
_entity.id
_entity.type
_entity.pdbx_description
1 polymer ?
#
loop_
_entity_poly.entity_id
_entity_poly.type
_entity_poly.pdbx_seq_one_letter_code
_entity_poly.pdbx_strand_id
1 'polypeptide(L)'
;MASYLCGIDIGGTFTDCVIVDGDGAVTTAKAPSTPHDFAHGVQDALKVAGAKLGLELDALCAKISMLSHGTTVGTNAIIQKRGAKVGLITTRGHNDVIHIMR
;
A
#
# COMPACT_ATOMS: atom_id res chain seq x y z
N MET A 1 5.21 22.46 14.06
CA MET A 1 4.47 21.23 14.38
C MET A 1 5.40 20.06 14.09
N ALA A 2 5.49 19.06 14.97
CA ALA A 2 6.25 17.85 14.65
C ALA A 2 5.64 17.20 13.40
N SER A 3 6.48 16.98 12.40
CA SER A 3 6.08 16.51 11.07
C SER A 3 6.47 15.05 10.96
N TYR A 4 5.50 14.16 10.75
CA TYR A 4 5.77 12.74 10.51
C TYR A 4 5.85 12.47 9.01
N LEU A 5 6.81 11.63 8.61
CA LEU A 5 6.86 10.97 7.31
C LEU A 5 6.42 9.52 7.51
N CYS A 6 5.41 9.08 6.77
CA CYS A 6 4.86 7.73 6.90
C CYS A 6 5.08 6.94 5.60
N GLY A 7 5.70 5.76 5.71
CA GLY A 7 5.77 4.77 4.67
C GLY A 7 4.88 3.57 4.99
N ILE A 8 4.05 3.15 4.05
CA ILE A 8 3.21 1.97 4.13
C ILE A 8 3.60 1.01 3.02
N ASP A 9 3.69 -0.29 3.31
CA ASP A 9 3.80 -1.34 2.29
C ASP A 9 2.75 -2.42 2.51
N ILE A 10 1.83 -2.58 1.57
CA ILE A 10 0.77 -3.58 1.63
C ILE A 10 1.24 -4.86 0.94
N GLY A 11 1.51 -5.89 1.74
CA GLY A 11 1.77 -7.25 1.29
C GLY A 11 0.51 -8.10 1.17
N GLY A 12 0.67 -9.35 0.71
CA GLY A 12 -0.40 -10.35 0.73
C GLY A 12 -0.74 -10.85 2.15
N THR A 13 0.26 -10.90 3.04
CA THR A 13 0.11 -11.44 4.41
C THR A 13 0.06 -10.34 5.46
N PHE A 14 0.92 -9.33 5.34
CA PHE A 14 1.03 -8.24 6.30
C PHE A 14 1.12 -6.89 5.58
N THR A 15 0.63 -5.86 6.26
CA THR A 15 0.85 -4.45 5.95
C THR A 15 1.87 -3.90 6.92
N ASP A 16 2.96 -3.39 6.38
CA ASP A 16 4.06 -2.79 7.12
C ASP A 16 3.91 -1.26 7.15
N CYS A 17 4.23 -0.64 8.29
CA CYS A 17 4.18 0.81 8.49
C CYS A 17 5.47 1.29 9.14
N VAL A 18 6.04 2.36 8.61
CA VAL A 18 7.23 3.03 9.13
C VAL A 18 6.91 4.52 9.28
N ILE A 19 7.22 5.08 10.45
CA ILE A 19 7.06 6.51 10.73
C ILE A 19 8.42 7.07 11.11
N VAL A 20 8.79 8.18 10.48
CA VAL A 20 9.97 8.97 10.84
C VAL A 20 9.50 10.32 11.36
N ASP A 21 9.97 10.72 12.54
CA ASP A 21 9.64 12.00 13.14
C ASP A 21 10.60 13.13 12.72
N GLY A 22 10.35 14.34 13.23
CA GLY A 22 11.15 15.52 12.91
C GLY A 22 12.60 15.46 13.40
N ASP A 23 12.89 14.60 14.38
CA ASP A 23 14.22 14.37 14.94
C ASP A 23 14.91 13.15 14.29
N GLY A 24 14.23 12.47 13.36
CA GLY A 24 14.72 11.29 12.65
C GLY A 24 14.49 9.97 13.38
N ALA A 25 13.74 9.95 14.49
CA ALA A 25 13.43 8.71 15.19
C ALA A 25 12.45 7.86 14.37
N VAL A 26 12.70 6.55 14.34
CA VAL A 26 11.96 5.59 13.52
C VAL A 26 11.05 4.73 14.39
N THR A 27 9.76 4.73 14.08
CA THR A 27 8.78 3.79 14.63
C THR A 27 8.30 2.84 13.55
N THR A 28 8.42 1.54 13.78
CA THR A 28 7.91 0.50 12.88
C THR A 28 6.66 -0.16 13.45
N ALA A 29 5.74 -0.56 12.59
CA ALA A 29 4.53 -1.29 12.93
C ALA A 29 4.18 -2.28 11.83
N LYS A 30 3.43 -3.31 12.20
CA LYS A 30 3.03 -4.39 11.30
C LYS A 30 1.66 -4.87 11.74
N ALA A 31 0.76 -5.05 10.77
CA ALA A 31 -0.56 -5.63 10.99
C ALA A 31 -0.85 -6.67 9.89
N PRO A 32 -1.69 -7.68 10.14
CA PRO A 32 -2.16 -8.57 9.08
C PRO A 32 -2.79 -7.78 7.94
N SER A 33 -2.50 -8.16 6.69
CA SER A 33 -3.21 -7.62 5.54
C SER A 33 -4.64 -8.15 5.52
N THR A 34 -5.51 -7.37 4.88
CA THR A 34 -6.94 -7.66 4.78
C THR A 34 -7.33 -7.77 3.30
N PRO A 35 -7.12 -8.91 2.62
CA PRO A 35 -7.26 -9.00 1.16
C PRO A 35 -8.65 -8.67 0.59
N HIS A 36 -9.68 -8.75 1.42
CA HIS A 36 -11.05 -8.35 1.05
C HIS A 36 -11.27 -6.84 1.13
N ASP A 37 -10.45 -6.14 1.91
CA ASP A 37 -10.46 -4.68 2.05
C ASP A 37 -9.12 -4.20 2.63
N PHE A 38 -8.15 -3.92 1.76
CA PHE A 38 -6.80 -3.54 2.16
C PHE A 38 -6.72 -2.21 2.93
N ALA A 39 -7.76 -1.37 2.89
CA ALA A 39 -7.79 -0.13 3.66
C ALA A 39 -7.79 -0.41 5.17
N HIS A 40 -8.46 -1.47 5.61
CA HIS A 40 -8.47 -1.88 7.02
C HIS A 40 -7.06 -2.25 7.52
N GLY A 41 -6.29 -3.03 6.74
CA GLY A 41 -4.92 -3.41 7.10
C GLY A 41 -3.99 -2.20 7.24
N VAL A 42 -4.17 -1.17 6.41
CA VAL A 42 -3.45 0.11 6.54
C VAL A 42 -3.85 0.83 7.83
N GLN A 43 -5.14 0.95 8.11
CA GLN A 43 -5.61 1.59 9.35
C GLN A 43 -5.10 0.87 10.59
N ASP A 44 -5.07 -0.46 10.57
CA ASP A 44 -4.60 -1.26 11.70
C ASP A 44 -3.09 -1.13 11.89
N ALA A 45 -2.31 -1.10 10.80
CA ALA A 45 -0.87 -0.82 10.89
C ALA A 45 -0.60 0.59 11.47
N LEU A 46 -1.38 1.59 11.06
CA LEU A 46 -1.30 2.95 11.60
C LEU A 46 -1.72 3.04 13.07
N LYS A 47 -2.76 2.32 13.50
CA LYS A 47 -3.16 2.23 14.91
C LYS A 47 -2.06 1.61 15.77
N VAL A 48 -1.42 0.54 15.29
CA VAL A 48 -0.27 -0.08 15.99
C VAL A 48 0.89 0.90 16.09
N ALA A 49 1.18 1.68 15.05
CA ALA A 49 2.21 2.72 15.09
C ALA A 49 1.84 3.86 16.05
N GLY A 50 0.58 4.32 16.01
CA GLY A 50 0.04 5.35 16.89
C GLY A 50 0.14 4.94 18.36
N ALA A 51 -0.24 3.71 18.71
CA ALA A 51 -0.12 3.19 20.06
C ALA A 51 1.33 3.22 20.59
N LYS A 52 2.32 2.94 19.73
CA LYS A 52 3.75 3.04 20.09
C LYS A 52 4.21 4.49 20.30
N LEU A 53 3.60 5.44 19.60
CA LEU A 53 3.86 6.87 19.73
C LEU A 53 2.99 7.56 20.79
N GLY A 54 2.08 6.83 21.45
CA GLY A 54 1.11 7.40 22.39
C GLY A 54 0.07 8.31 21.71
N LEU A 55 -0.28 8.04 20.45
CA LEU A 55 -1.20 8.82 19.64
C LEU A 55 -2.36 7.95 19.15
N GLU A 56 -3.57 8.49 19.27
CA GLU A 56 -4.74 7.95 18.56
C GLU A 56 -4.60 8.16 17.05
N LEU A 57 -5.30 7.34 16.26
CA LEU A 57 -5.18 7.33 14.79
C LEU A 57 -5.36 8.71 14.18
N ASP A 58 -6.42 9.43 14.55
CA ASP A 58 -6.72 10.76 14.00
C ASP A 58 -5.64 11.78 14.33
N ALA A 59 -5.11 11.73 15.56
CA ALA A 59 -4.04 12.62 16.01
C ALA A 59 -2.72 12.33 15.30
N LEU A 60 -2.43 11.05 15.04
CA LEU A 60 -1.29 10.64 14.23
C LEU A 60 -1.45 11.13 12.78
N CYS A 61 -2.58 10.83 12.14
CA CYS A 61 -2.87 11.23 10.76
C CYS A 61 -2.76 12.75 10.55
N ALA A 62 -3.27 13.55 11.50
CA ALA A 62 -3.16 15.01 11.46
C ALA A 62 -1.71 15.54 11.51
N LYS A 63 -0.75 14.74 11.99
CA LYS A 63 0.68 15.08 12.07
C LYS A 63 1.49 14.51 10.91
N ILE A 64 0.92 13.63 10.08
CA ILE A 64 1.59 13.08 8.89
C ILE A 64 1.61 14.14 7.78
N SER A 65 2.80 14.56 7.40
CA SER A 65 3.04 15.53 6.33
C SER A 65 3.16 14.87 4.95
N MET A 66 3.56 13.61 4.91
CA MET A 66 3.71 12.82 3.70
C MET A 66 3.42 11.36 3.99
N LEU A 67 2.60 10.75 3.14
CA LEU A 67 2.33 9.31 3.14
C LEU A 67 2.86 8.72 1.82
N SER A 68 3.86 7.84 1.91
CA SER A 68 4.30 7.00 0.80
C SER A 68 3.60 5.65 0.87
N HIS A 69 2.80 5.33 -0.15
CA HIS A 69 2.00 4.11 -0.21
C HIS A 69 2.60 3.12 -1.22
N GLY A 70 3.23 2.06 -0.74
CA GLY A 70 3.68 0.91 -1.50
C GLY A 70 2.67 -0.25 -1.39
N THR A 71 2.57 -1.05 -2.46
CA THR A 71 1.73 -2.26 -2.44
C THR A 71 2.19 -3.29 -3.45
N THR A 72 2.06 -4.56 -3.10
CA THR A 72 2.25 -5.71 -4.00
C THR A 72 0.96 -6.23 -4.60
N VAL A 73 -0.20 -5.63 -4.28
CA VAL A 73 -1.52 -6.09 -4.73
C VAL A 73 -1.63 -6.10 -6.26
N GLY A 74 -1.17 -5.04 -6.93
CA GLY A 74 -1.19 -4.96 -8.39
C GLY A 74 -0.34 -6.03 -9.07
N THR A 75 0.89 -6.22 -8.59
CA THR A 75 1.81 -7.25 -9.10
C THR A 75 1.25 -8.65 -8.89
N ASN A 76 0.71 -8.93 -7.71
CA ASN A 76 0.08 -10.22 -7.40
C ASN A 76 -1.17 -10.47 -8.24
N ALA A 77 -1.96 -9.42 -8.55
CA ALA A 77 -3.11 -9.56 -9.44
C ALA A 77 -2.68 -10.00 -10.85
N ILE A 78 -1.56 -9.49 -11.38
CA ILE A 78 -1.00 -9.91 -12.68
C ILE A 78 -0.50 -11.36 -12.59
N ILE A 79 0.33 -11.69 -11.60
CA ILE A 79 0.92 -13.03 -11.44
C ILE A 79 -0.17 -14.10 -11.27
N GLN A 80 -1.18 -13.83 -10.44
CA GLN A 80 -2.29 -14.74 -10.19
C GLN A 80 -3.38 -14.70 -11.26
N LYS A 81 -3.26 -13.82 -12.27
CA LYS A 81 -4.26 -13.58 -13.31
C LYS A 81 -5.65 -13.26 -12.74
N ARG A 82 -5.70 -12.48 -11.65
CA ARG A 82 -6.93 -12.07 -10.93
C ARG A 82 -7.34 -10.63 -11.28
N GLY A 83 -7.18 -10.25 -12.54
CA GLY A 83 -7.66 -8.97 -13.07
C GLY A 83 -9.09 -9.02 -13.57
N ALA A 84 -9.63 -7.88 -13.97
CA ALA A 84 -10.89 -7.82 -14.69
C ALA A 84 -10.76 -8.47 -16.09
N LYS A 85 -11.86 -9.04 -16.60
CA LYS A 85 -11.93 -9.46 -18.00
C LYS A 85 -11.95 -8.20 -18.88
N VAL A 86 -10.94 -8.06 -19.74
CA VAL A 86 -10.77 -6.93 -20.65
C VAL A 86 -10.79 -7.38 -22.11
N GLY A 87 -11.10 -6.45 -23.02
CA GLY A 87 -10.98 -6.64 -24.47
C GLY A 87 -9.86 -5.77 -25.03
N LEU A 88 -9.22 -6.23 -26.10
CA LEU A 88 -8.21 -5.47 -26.84
C LEU A 88 -8.78 -5.07 -28.20
N ILE A 89 -8.77 -3.77 -28.51
CA ILE A 89 -9.09 -3.25 -29.84
C ILE A 89 -7.78 -2.94 -30.56
N THR A 90 -7.60 -3.48 -31.76
CA THR A 90 -6.38 -3.29 -32.56
C THR A 90 -6.72 -2.75 -33.94
N THR A 91 -5.69 -2.22 -34.62
CA THR A 91 -5.76 -1.96 -36.06
C THR A 91 -6.03 -3.26 -36.81
N ARG A 92 -6.83 -3.21 -37.87
CA ARG A 92 -7.11 -4.37 -38.73
C ARG A 92 -5.80 -5.05 -39.14
N GLY A 93 -5.73 -6.38 -38.96
CA GLY A 93 -4.54 -7.19 -39.25
C GLY A 93 -3.48 -7.26 -38.15
N HIS A 94 -3.69 -6.64 -36.98
CA HIS A 94 -2.71 -6.59 -35.87
C HIS A 94 -3.22 -7.22 -34.56
N ASN A 95 -4.26 -8.06 -34.59
CA ASN A 95 -4.81 -8.70 -33.39
C ASN A 95 -3.82 -9.66 -32.67
N ASP A 96 -2.80 -10.16 -33.37
CA ASP A 96 -1.91 -11.20 -32.83
C ASP A 96 -0.62 -10.66 -32.18
N VAL A 97 -0.38 -9.34 -32.20
CA VAL A 97 0.88 -8.72 -31.75
C VAL A 97 1.24 -9.09 -30.30
N ILE A 98 0.26 -9.08 -29.39
CA ILE A 98 0.49 -9.44 -27.97
C ILE A 98 0.88 -10.92 -27.77
N HIS A 99 0.51 -11.80 -28.71
CA HIS A 99 0.86 -13.23 -28.68
C HIS A 99 2.22 -13.48 -29.34
N ILE A 100 2.53 -12.74 -30.40
CA ILE A 100 3.82 -12.80 -31.09
C ILE A 100 4.95 -12.25 -30.18
N MET A 101 4.62 -11.35 -29.25
CA MET A 101 5.56 -10.70 -28.32
C MET A 101 6.75 -10.05 -29.05
N ARG A 102 6.50 -9.46 -30.23
CA ARG A 102 7.46 -8.70 -31.02
C ARG A 102 6.78 -7.48 -31.64
#